data_AF-A0A1C6D8J9-F1
#
_entry.id   AF-A0A1C6D8J9-F1
#
_cell.length_a   1.000
_cell.length_b   1.000
_cell.length_c   1.000
_cell.angle_alpha   90.00
_cell.angle_beta   90.00
_cell.angle_gamma   90.00
#
_symmetry.space_group_name_H-M   'P 1'
#
loop_
_entity.id
_entity.type
_entity.pdbx_description
1 polymer ?
#
loop_
_entity_poly.entity_id
_entity_poly.type
_entity_poly.pdbx_seq_one_letter_code
_entity_poly.pdbx_strand_id
1 'polypeptide(L)' 'MICKQNKRGSSVLKQKEKNILLELICKEQTQMLQSNQEAYNYEKYKLLEKIKIKVKDTLSSQGQCMSQW' A
#
# COMPACT_ATOMS: atom_id res chain seq x y z
N MET A 1 -17.71 36.75 -5.53
CA MET A 1 -17.87 36.17 -4.19
C MET A 1 -17.19 34.81 -4.15
N ILE A 2 -16.58 34.46 -3.02
CA ILE A 2 -15.39 33.60 -2.89
C ILE A 2 -15.64 32.13 -3.27
N CYS A 3 -14.82 31.59 -4.18
CA CYS A 3 -14.72 30.15 -4.45
C CYS A 3 -13.96 29.49 -3.28
N LYS A 4 -14.66 28.68 -2.47
CA LYS A 4 -14.03 27.91 -1.37
C LYS A 4 -13.00 26.93 -1.96
N GLN A 5 -11.72 27.20 -1.74
CA GLN A 5 -10.64 26.28 -2.04
C GLN A 5 -10.82 25.02 -1.16
N ASN A 6 -11.20 23.90 -1.78
CA ASN A 6 -11.18 22.59 -1.15
C ASN A 6 -9.72 22.17 -0.94
N LYS A 7 -9.12 22.61 0.18
CA LYS A 7 -7.83 22.11 0.65
C LYS A 7 -7.99 20.61 0.94
N ARG A 8 -7.68 19.77 -0.04
CA ARG A 8 -7.38 18.36 0.22
C ARG A 8 -6.10 18.33 1.06
N GLY A 9 -6.26 18.34 2.38
CA GLY A 9 -5.16 18.06 3.29
C GLY A 9 -4.65 16.66 2.96
N SER A 10 -3.51 16.57 2.28
CA SER A 10 -2.77 15.33 2.15
C SER A 10 -2.17 15.06 3.53
N SER A 11 -2.95 14.43 4.41
CA SER A 11 -2.46 13.94 5.68
C SER A 11 -1.42 12.87 5.38
N VAL A 12 -0.14 13.22 5.49
CA VAL A 12 0.94 12.24 5.38
C VAL A 12 0.69 11.18 6.45
N LEU A 13 0.48 9.93 6.03
CA LEU A 13 0.33 8.80 6.94
C LEU A 13 1.57 8.70 7.83
N LYS A 14 1.40 8.50 9.14
CA LYS A 14 2.51 8.24 10.05
C LYS A 14 3.11 6.87 9.77
N GLN A 15 4.37 6.68 10.17
CA GLN A 15 5.07 5.40 10.00
C GLN A 15 4.27 4.19 10.49
N LYS A 16 3.63 4.29 11.66
CA LYS A 16 2.81 3.23 12.24
C LYS A 16 1.62 2.87 11.35
N GLU A 17 0.94 3.87 10.78
CA GLU A 17 -0.20 3.65 9.89
C GLU A 17 0.24 3.00 8.57
N LYS A 18 1.40 3.42 8.04
CA LYS A 18 2.00 2.81 6.85
C LYS A 18 2.37 1.34 7.09
N ASN A 19 2.95 1.02 8.25
CA ASN A 19 3.29 -0.35 8.62
C ASN A 19 2.04 -1.24 8.73
N ILE A 20 0.99 -0.75 9.39
CA ILE A 20 -0.30 -1.46 9.49
C ILE A 20 -0.89 -1.70 8.10
N LEU A 21 -0.86 -0.68 7.23
CA LEU A 21 -1.38 -0.79 5.86
C LEU A 21 -0.61 -1.84 5.05
N LEU A 22 0.72 -1.89 5.16
CA LEU A 22 1.54 -2.91 4.51
C LEU A 22 1.20 -4.32 5.00
N GLU A 23 1.05 -4.50 6.32
CA GLU A 23 0.68 -5.78 6.91
C GLU A 23 -0.68 -6.27 6.38
N LEU A 24 -1.68 -5.40 6.36
CA LEU A 24 -3.01 -5.72 5.85
C LEU A 24 -2.99 -6.10 4.36
N ILE A 25 -2.24 -5.36 3.55
CA ILE A 25 -2.08 -5.65 2.12
C ILE A 25 -1.43 -7.03 1.92
N CYS A 26 -0.33 -7.31 2.63
CA CYS A 26 0.36 -8.60 2.53
C CYS A 26 -0.55 -9.75 2.97
N LYS A 27 -1.30 -9.58 4.07
CA LYS A 27 -2.23 -10.60 4.56
C LYS A 27 -3.32 -10.92 3.54
N GLU A 28 -3.93 -9.90 2.94
CA GLU A 28 -4.95 -10.08 1.90
C GLU A 28 -4.37 -10.78 0.66
N GLN A 29 -3.18 -10.37 0.20
CA GLN A 29 -2.50 -11.01 -0.93
C GLN A 29 -2.19 -12.49 -0.65
N THR A 30 -1.74 -12.83 0.56
CA THR A 30 -1.51 -14.22 0.99
C THR A 30 -2.81 -15.02 0.98
N GLN A 31 -3.90 -14.48 1.53
CA GLN A 31 -5.21 -15.16 1.53
C GLN A 31 -5.73 -15.39 0.11
N MET A 32 -5.54 -14.43 -0.79
CA MET A 32 -5.91 -14.57 -2.19
C MET A 32 -5.13 -15.71 -2.87
N LEU A 33 -3.81 -15.79 -2.67
CA LEU A 33 -2.98 -16.85 -3.23
C LEU A 33 -3.26 -18.23 -2.63
N GLN A 34 -3.60 -18.29 -1.34
CA GLN A 34 -4.04 -19.54 -0.69
C GLN A 34 -5.36 -20.04 -1.27
N SER A 35 -6.26 -19.13 -1.63
CA SER A 35 -7.58 -19.46 -2.16
C SER A 35 -7.54 -19.80 -3.65
N ASN A 36 -6.69 -19.11 -4.42
CA ASN A 36 -6.47 -19.38 -5.82
C ASN A 36 -5.02 -19.06 -6.22
N GLN A 37 -4.30 -20.06 -6.73
CA GLN A 37 -2.90 -19.89 -7.15
C GLN A 37 -2.73 -18.93 -8.33
N GLU A 38 -3.77 -18.70 -9.14
CA GLU A 38 -3.75 -17.72 -10.25
C GLU A 38 -4.18 -16.31 -9.81
N ALA A 39 -4.41 -16.07 -8.51
CA ALA A 39 -4.89 -14.79 -8.01
C ALA A 39 -3.95 -13.60 -8.29
N TYR A 40 -2.66 -13.85 -8.57
CA TYR A 40 -1.73 -12.81 -9.02
C TYR A 40 -2.16 -12.15 -10.35
N ASN A 41 -2.95 -12.83 -11.17
CA ASN A 41 -3.50 -12.27 -12.40
C ASN A 41 -4.65 -11.30 -12.14
N TYR A 42 -5.29 -11.37 -10.97
CA TYR A 42 -6.45 -10.57 -10.64
C TYR A 42 -6.07 -9.09 -10.49
N GLU A 43 -6.94 -8.23 -11.00
CA GLU A 43 -6.72 -6.78 -10.93
C GLU A 43 -6.59 -6.29 -9.49
N LYS A 44 -7.38 -6.84 -8.56
CA LYS A 44 -7.28 -6.51 -7.13
C LYS A 44 -5.89 -6.79 -6.58
N TYR A 45 -5.30 -7.95 -6.89
CA TYR A 45 -3.96 -8.31 -6.43
C TYR A 45 -2.91 -7.34 -6.98
N LYS A 46 -2.98 -7.04 -8.28
CA LYS A 46 -2.07 -6.09 -8.96
C LYS A 46 -2.21 -4.67 -8.40
N LEU A 47 -3.42 -4.23 -8.05
CA LEU A 47 -3.66 -2.94 -7.41
C LEU A 47 -3.07 -2.89 -5.99
N LEU A 48 -3.26 -3.94 -5.20
CA LEU A 48 -2.66 -4.07 -3.87
C LEU A 48 -1.13 -3.99 -3.93
N GLU A 49 -0.51 -4.62 -4.93
CA GLU A 49 0.93 -4.53 -5.14
C GLU A 49 1.40 -3.10 -5.48
N LYS A 50 0.69 -2.41 -6.36
CA LYS A 50 0.96 -0.99 -6.67
C LYS A 50 0.83 -0.11 -5.43
N ILE A 51 -0.13 -0.37 -4.56
CA ILE A 51 -0.30 0.38 -3.29
C ILE A 51 0.84 0.06 -2.33
N LYS A 52 1.23 -1.22 -2.19
CA LYS A 52 2.38 -1.65 -1.38
C LYS A 52 3.66 -0.90 -1.77
N ILE A 53 3.93 -0.80 -3.06
CA ILE A 53 5.09 -0.07 -3.61
C ILE A 53 5.00 1.41 -3.24
N LYS A 54 3.87 2.08 -3.51
CA LYS A 54 3.69 3.50 -3.16
C LYS A 54 3.88 3.78 -1.67
N VAL A 55 3.35 2.91 -0.80
CA VAL A 55 3.54 3.06 0.65
C VAL A 55 5.01 2.87 1.00
N LYS A 56 5.68 1.84 0.46
CA LYS A 56 7.11 1.56 0.69
C LYS A 56 8.04 2.66 0.15
N ASP A 57 7.78 3.22 -1.03
CA ASP A 57 8.57 4.35 -1.56
C ASP A 57 8.52 5.57 -0.64
N THR A 58 7.37 5.83 0.00
CA THR A 58 7.28 6.88 1.04
C THR A 58 7.92 6.50 2.38
N LEU A 59 8.40 5.26 2.53
CA LEU A 59 9.22 4.80 3.66
C LEU A 59 10.71 4.88 3.32
N SER A 60 11.10 4.63 2.06
CA SER A 60 12.50 4.54 1.61
C SER A 60 13.31 5.84 1.70
N SER A 61 12.69 7.00 1.95
CA SER A 61 13.45 8.20 2.39
C SER A 61 14.02 8.06 3.81
N GLN A 62 13.67 7.01 4.55
CA GLN A 62 14.29 6.58 5.80
C GLN A 62 14.59 5.07 5.74
N GLY A 63 15.75 4.71 5.20
CA GLY A 63 16.53 3.53 5.60
C GLY A 63 15.91 2.12 5.48
N GLN A 64 16.62 1.28 4.71
CA GLN A 64 16.68 -0.19 4.76
C GLN A 64 15.54 -1.06 4.18
N CYS A 65 15.93 -1.75 3.10
CA CYS A 65 15.97 -3.20 2.92
C CYS A 65 14.78 -4.04 3.43
N MET A 66 14.12 -4.75 2.50
CA MET A 66 13.48 -6.01 2.84
C MET A 66 13.53 -6.97 1.66
N SER A 67 14.04 -8.15 1.97
CA SER A 67 14.44 -9.28 1.14
C SER A 67 13.32 -9.81 0.23
N GLN A 68 13.76 -10.29 -0.93
CA GLN A 68 13.00 -11.14 -1.84
C GLN A 68 12.68 -12.47 -1.15
N TRP A 69 11.42 -12.88 -1.22
CA TRP A 69 11.01 -14.27 -1.35
C TRP A 69 10.37 -14.42 -2.73
#